data_AF-K0V456-F1
#
_entry.id   AF-K0V456-F1
#
_cell.length_a   1.000
_cell.length_b   1.000
_cell.length_c   1.000
_cell.angle_alpha   90.00
_cell.angle_beta   90.00
_cell.angle_gamma   90.00
#
_symmetry.space_group_name_H-M   'P 1'
#
loop_
_entity.id
_entity.type
_entity.pdbx_description
1 polymer ?
#
loop_
_entity_poly.entity_id
_entity_poly.type
_entity_poly.pdbx_seq_one_letter_code
_entity_poly.pdbx_strand_id
1 'polypeptide(L)'
;MLFGSTDASRVAICSLPGGKYEYRGVRLRDGAKLIVPAKRNDDGAFRVENAGIEYLVTSKSLVLSVGEKVIREEAMIDFHRPGAPAAQDSAKSPGAAPAPTTASPTPTTPLPPPLAAEVGGSSSRR
;
A
#
# COMPACT_ATOMS: atom_id res chain seq x y z
N MET A 1 -13.54 -0.58 -16.17
CA MET A 1 -12.32 -1.10 -15.52
C MET A 1 -11.68 0.02 -14.71
N LEU A 2 -11.21 -0.25 -13.50
CA LEU A 2 -10.54 0.69 -12.59
C LEU A 2 -9.11 0.20 -12.33
N PHE A 3 -8.18 1.13 -12.11
CA PHE A 3 -6.81 0.84 -11.69
C PHE A 3 -6.44 1.60 -10.43
N GLY A 4 -5.62 1.00 -9.58
CA GLY A 4 -5.03 1.63 -8.42
C GLY A 4 -3.59 1.18 -8.22
N SER A 5 -2.75 2.09 -7.74
CA SER A 5 -1.37 1.80 -7.33
C SER A 5 -1.15 2.23 -5.89
N THR A 6 -0.42 1.42 -5.14
CA THR A 6 0.09 1.73 -3.79
C THR A 6 1.61 1.63 -3.80
N ASP A 7 2.26 1.89 -2.67
CA ASP A 7 3.70 1.65 -2.50
C ASP A 7 4.10 0.16 -2.67
N ALA A 8 3.19 -0.75 -2.31
CA ALA A 8 3.49 -2.18 -2.24
C ALA A 8 2.70 -3.05 -3.23
N SER A 9 1.67 -2.51 -3.89
CA SER A 9 0.72 -3.26 -4.69
C SER A 9 0.23 -2.48 -5.92
N ARG A 10 -0.15 -3.22 -6.96
CA ARG A 10 -0.97 -2.72 -8.07
C ARG A 10 -2.27 -3.49 -8.11
N VAL A 11 -3.38 -2.79 -8.29
CA VAL A 11 -4.71 -3.39 -8.29
C VAL A 11 -5.50 -2.92 -9.51
N ALA A 12 -6.37 -3.79 -9.99
CA ALA A 12 -7.38 -3.44 -10.97
C ALA A 12 -8.71 -4.09 -10.61
N ILE A 13 -9.80 -3.34 -10.85
CA ILE A 13 -11.16 -3.90 -10.83
C ILE A 13 -11.68 -3.95 -12.26
N CYS A 14 -11.86 -5.17 -12.74
CA CYS A 14 -12.41 -5.43 -14.07
C CYS A 14 -13.92 -5.60 -13.97
N SER A 15 -14.67 -4.89 -14.79
CA SER A 15 -16.09 -5.13 -14.99
C SER A 15 -16.24 -6.31 -15.96
N LEU A 16 -16.98 -7.33 -15.54
CA LEU A 16 -17.30 -8.50 -16.35
C LEU A 16 -18.74 -8.39 -16.91
N PRO A 17 -19.07 -9.15 -17.97
CA PRO A 17 -20.45 -9.26 -18.44
C PRO A 17 -21.40 -9.69 -17.31
N GLY A 18 -22.63 -9.18 -17.34
CA GLY A 18 -23.65 -9.48 -16.31
C GLY A 18 -23.46 -8.74 -14.99
N GLY A 19 -22.75 -7.61 -14.98
CA GLY A 19 -22.63 -6.73 -13.80
C GLY A 19 -21.70 -7.25 -12.70
N LYS A 20 -20.92 -8.28 -12.99
CA LYS A 20 -19.94 -8.86 -12.06
C LYS A 20 -18.64 -8.05 -12.08
N TYR A 21 -17.85 -8.21 -11.03
CA TYR A 21 -16.53 -7.60 -10.94
C TYR A 21 -15.47 -8.64 -10.60
N GLU A 22 -14.25 -8.38 -11.06
CA GLU A 22 -13.08 -9.18 -10.75
C GLU A 22 -11.98 -8.27 -10.23
N TYR A 23 -11.38 -8.65 -9.11
CA TYR A 23 -10.19 -8.04 -8.57
C TYR A 23 -8.95 -8.72 -9.14
N ARG A 24 -7.99 -7.90 -9.57
CA ARG A 24 -6.68 -8.35 -10.05
C ARG A 24 -5.60 -7.57 -9.31
N GLY A 25 -4.96 -8.22 -8.34
CA GLY A 25 -3.89 -7.64 -7.54
C GLY A 25 -2.53 -8.25 -7.89
N VAL A 26 -1.49 -7.42 -7.84
CA VAL A 26 -0.10 -7.84 -7.93
C VAL A 26 0.69 -7.18 -6.81
N ARG A 27 1.39 -7.99 -6.01
CA ARG A 27 2.31 -7.50 -4.98
C ARG A 27 3.66 -7.15 -5.61
N LEU A 28 4.13 -5.92 -5.38
CA LEU A 28 5.34 -5.42 -6.03
C LEU A 28 6.63 -6.07 -5.52
N ARG A 29 6.65 -6.51 -4.25
CA ARG A 29 7.84 -7.09 -3.63
C ARG A 29 8.28 -8.43 -4.25
N ASP A 30 7.32 -9.27 -4.65
CA ASP A 30 7.60 -10.63 -5.13
C ASP A 30 6.82 -11.01 -6.41
N GLY A 31 6.01 -10.10 -6.94
CA GLY A 31 5.22 -10.32 -8.14
C GLY A 31 4.04 -11.28 -7.95
N ALA A 32 3.71 -11.65 -6.71
CA ALA A 32 2.58 -12.55 -6.44
C ALA A 32 1.28 -11.95 -6.98
N LYS A 33 0.51 -12.75 -7.73
CA LYS A 33 -0.74 -12.34 -8.39
C LYS A 33 -1.93 -12.96 -7.70
N LEU A 34 -3.00 -12.18 -7.58
CA LEU A 34 -4.30 -12.62 -7.07
C LEU A 34 -5.39 -12.17 -8.03
N ILE A 35 -6.19 -13.13 -8.53
CA ILE A 35 -7.34 -12.86 -9.40
C ILE A 35 -8.55 -13.56 -8.80
N VAL A 36 -9.54 -12.80 -8.36
CA VAL A 36 -10.71 -13.32 -7.64
C VAL A 36 -11.95 -12.45 -7.87
N PRO A 37 -13.16 -13.00 -7.67
CA PRO A 37 -14.38 -12.22 -7.74
C PRO A 37 -14.39 -11.04 -6.77
N ALA A 38 -14.94 -9.92 -7.22
CA ALA A 38 -15.15 -8.72 -6.41
C ALA A 38 -16.64 -8.36 -6.38
N LYS A 39 -17.08 -7.75 -5.29
CA LYS A 39 -18.40 -7.18 -5.11
C LYS A 39 -18.26 -5.67 -4.97
N ARG A 40 -19.12 -4.92 -5.66
CA ARG A 40 -19.21 -3.46 -5.46
C ARG A 40 -20.18 -3.19 -4.33
N ASN A 41 -19.80 -2.31 -3.42
CA ASN A 41 -20.64 -1.79 -2.35
C ASN A 41 -21.39 -0.53 -2.80
N ASP A 42 -22.41 -0.14 -2.04
CA ASP A 42 -23.24 1.04 -2.32
C ASP A 42 -22.46 2.36 -2.25
N ASP A 43 -21.37 2.40 -1.48
CA ASP A 43 -20.43 3.53 -1.36
C ASP A 43 -19.43 3.62 -2.53
N GLY A 44 -19.51 2.69 -3.48
CA GLY A 44 -18.60 2.61 -4.63
C GLY A 44 -17.26 1.92 -4.33
N ALA A 45 -17.04 1.45 -3.10
CA ALA A 45 -15.90 0.60 -2.77
C ALA A 45 -16.08 -0.81 -3.35
N PHE A 46 -14.98 -1.56 -3.46
CA PHE A 46 -15.02 -2.96 -3.88
C PHE A 46 -14.52 -3.86 -2.77
N ARG A 47 -15.34 -4.83 -2.40
CA ARG A 47 -15.00 -5.89 -1.45
C ARG A 47 -14.61 -7.15 -2.19
N VAL A 48 -13.56 -7.78 -1.70
CA VAL A 48 -13.00 -9.01 -2.22
C VAL A 48 -12.71 -9.91 -1.05
N GLU A 49 -13.07 -11.18 -1.15
CA GLU A 49 -12.78 -12.16 -0.12
C GLU A 49 -11.89 -13.25 -0.71
N ASN A 50 -10.77 -13.54 -0.05
CA ASN A 50 -9.91 -14.65 -0.43
C ASN A 50 -9.26 -15.26 0.82
N ALA A 51 -9.44 -16.57 1.01
CA ALA A 51 -8.79 -17.33 2.10
C ALA A 51 -8.94 -16.69 3.50
N GLY A 52 -10.10 -16.09 3.79
CA GLY A 52 -10.37 -15.42 5.08
C GLY A 52 -9.81 -13.99 5.20
N ILE A 53 -9.20 -13.46 4.16
CA ILE A 53 -8.77 -12.07 4.06
C ILE A 53 -9.79 -11.30 3.21
N GLU A 54 -10.33 -10.22 3.78
CA GLU A 54 -11.13 -9.24 3.04
C GLU A 54 -10.19 -8.14 2.50
N TYR A 55 -10.37 -7.77 1.24
CA TYR A 55 -9.70 -6.64 0.61
C TYR A 55 -10.77 -5.61 0.25
N LEU A 56 -10.65 -4.42 0.83
CA LEU A 56 -11.49 -3.29 0.53
C LEU A 56 -10.70 -2.29 -0.32
N VAL A 57 -11.14 -2.12 -1.58
CA VAL A 57 -10.52 -1.20 -2.54
C VAL A 57 -11.36 0.06 -2.62
N THR A 58 -10.75 1.19 -2.25
CA THR A 58 -11.35 2.52 -2.38
C THR A 58 -10.45 3.41 -3.23
N SER A 59 -10.89 4.64 -3.52
CA SER A 59 -10.04 5.63 -4.19
C SER A 59 -8.91 6.17 -3.31
N LYS A 60 -8.92 5.90 -2.01
CA LYS A 60 -7.97 6.44 -1.03
C LYS A 60 -7.00 5.39 -0.51
N SER A 61 -7.45 4.16 -0.36
CA SER A 61 -6.64 3.07 0.19
C SER A 61 -7.12 1.69 -0.26
N LEU A 62 -6.18 0.75 -0.18
CA LEU A 62 -6.40 -0.69 -0.18
C LEU A 62 -6.25 -1.20 1.26
N VAL A 63 -7.35 -1.66 1.85
CA VAL A 63 -7.36 -2.20 3.22
C VAL A 63 -7.49 -3.71 3.15
N LEU A 64 -6.61 -4.42 3.85
CA LEU A 64 -6.68 -5.86 4.05
C LEU A 64 -7.03 -6.15 5.50
N SER A 65 -8.05 -6.96 5.73
CA SER A 65 -8.51 -7.36 7.05
C SER A 65 -8.72 -8.87 7.17
N VAL A 66 -8.62 -9.38 8.40
CA VAL A 66 -9.02 -10.74 8.76
C VAL A 66 -10.07 -10.61 9.87
N GLY A 67 -11.31 -10.98 9.55
CA GLY A 67 -12.46 -10.62 10.39
C GLY A 67 -12.54 -9.11 10.58
N GLU A 68 -12.54 -8.65 11.83
CA GLU A 68 -12.62 -7.22 12.18
C GLU A 68 -11.25 -6.54 12.27
N LYS A 69 -10.15 -7.29 12.14
CA LYS A 69 -8.79 -6.77 12.32
C LYS A 69 -8.18 -6.36 10.98
N VAL A 70 -7.82 -5.09 10.84
CA VAL A 70 -6.97 -4.62 9.73
C VAL A 70 -5.56 -5.17 9.93
N ILE A 71 -5.08 -5.94 8.95
CA ILE A 71 -3.73 -6.52 8.96
C ILE A 71 -2.75 -5.70 8.13
N ARG A 72 -3.27 -4.86 7.22
CA ARG A 72 -2.49 -4.00 6.33
C ARG A 72 -3.39 -2.96 5.71
N GLU A 73 -2.93 -1.72 5.70
CA GLU A 73 -3.56 -0.62 4.98
C GLU A 73 -2.50 0.02 4.08
N GLU A 74 -2.84 0.20 2.82
CA GLU A 74 -1.97 0.78 1.81
C GLU A 74 -2.66 2.00 1.21
N ALA A 75 -2.02 3.17 1.33
CA ALA A 75 -2.51 4.39 0.69
C ALA A 75 -2.47 4.26 -0.83
N MET A 76 -3.54 4.69 -1.49
CA MET A 76 -3.63 4.70 -2.94
C MET A 76 -2.93 5.94 -3.48
N ILE A 77 -1.77 5.74 -4.10
CA ILE A 77 -0.94 6.84 -4.66
C ILE A 77 -1.43 7.28 -6.04
N ASP A 78 -2.12 6.39 -6.74
CA ASP A 78 -2.72 6.67 -8.04
C ASP A 78 -4.00 5.84 -8.21
N PHE A 79 -5.04 6.43 -8.80
CA PHE A 79 -6.35 5.80 -8.95
C PHE A 79 -7.09 6.30 -10.19
N HIS A 80 -7.27 5.40 -11.16
CA HIS A 80 -7.87 5.72 -12.45
C HIS A 80 -9.19 4.99 -12.66
N ARG A 81 -10.29 5.75 -12.74
CA ARG A 81 -11.60 5.26 -13.18
C ARG A 81 -12.04 5.93 -14.49
N PRO A 82 -12.65 5.19 -15.44
CA PRO A 82 -13.28 5.77 -16.62
C PRO A 82 -14.34 6.79 -16.18
N GLY A 83 -14.26 8.01 -16.71
CA GLY A 83 -15.18 9.09 -16.35
C GLY A 83 -14.91 9.78 -15.01
N ALA A 84 -13.74 9.57 -14.38
CA ALA A 84 -13.20 10.57 -13.46
C ALA A 84 -12.36 11.56 -14.26
N PRO A 85 -12.43 12.88 -14.00
CA PRO A 85 -11.29 13.72 -14.33
C PRO A 85 -10.07 13.13 -13.63
N ALA A 86 -8.95 13.02 -14.35
CA ALA A 86 -7.66 12.74 -13.73
C ALA A 86 -7.52 13.71 -12.54
N ALA A 87 -7.19 13.22 -11.36
CA ALA A 87 -6.82 14.10 -10.27
C ALA A 87 -5.52 14.81 -10.68
N GLN A 88 -5.67 15.93 -11.38
CA GLN A 88 -4.61 16.90 -11.61
C GLN A 88 -4.44 17.63 -10.27
N ASP A 89 -3.39 17.23 -9.57
CA ASP A 89 -2.61 17.96 -8.56
C ASP A 89 -3.33 18.94 -7.63
N SER A 90 -3.22 18.68 -6.32
CA SER A 90 -3.16 19.73 -5.32
C SER A 90 -2.13 19.37 -4.26
N ALA A 91 -0.86 19.35 -4.68
CA ALA A 91 0.17 19.89 -3.83
C ALA A 91 -0.14 21.38 -3.60
N LYS A 92 -0.81 21.70 -2.49
CA LYS A 92 -0.85 23.05 -1.93
C LYS A 92 -0.83 22.98 -0.41
N SER A 93 0.39 22.81 0.12
CA SER A 93 0.72 23.28 1.46
C SER A 93 0.79 24.81 1.43
N PRO A 94 0.04 25.56 2.26
CA PRO A 94 0.22 27.00 2.37
C PRO A 94 1.41 27.33 3.29
N GLY A 95 2.52 27.68 2.66
CA GLY A 95 3.41 28.79 3.02
C GLY A 95 3.94 28.95 4.44
N ALA A 96 5.25 28.74 4.59
CA ALA A 96 6.14 29.72 5.24
C ALA A 96 7.49 29.75 4.49
N ALA A 97 7.91 30.93 4.04
CA ALA A 97 9.23 31.24 3.47
C ALA A 97 9.95 32.24 4.41
N PRO A 98 11.26 32.57 4.28
CA PRO A 98 12.26 32.15 3.27
C PRO A 98 13.60 31.62 3.84
N ALA A 99 14.48 31.14 2.95
CA ALA A 99 15.88 30.71 3.16
C ALA A 99 16.84 31.90 3.44
N PRO A 100 18.14 31.75 3.83
CA PRO A 100 19.18 30.86 3.26
C PRO A 100 19.96 30.07 4.36
N THR A 101 20.87 29.12 4.12
CA THR A 101 22.16 29.22 3.43
C THR A 101 22.86 27.84 3.51
N THR A 102 23.55 27.46 2.44
CA THR A 102 24.82 26.70 2.40
C THR A 102 24.91 25.22 2.82
N ALA A 103 25.66 24.50 1.97
CA ALA A 103 26.44 23.29 2.20
C ALA A 103 25.78 21.91 1.98
N SER A 104 26.11 21.32 0.83
CA SER A 104 26.32 19.87 0.72
C SER A 104 27.48 19.47 1.63
N PRO A 105 27.37 18.36 2.39
CA PRO A 105 28.05 17.14 1.96
C PRO A 105 27.29 15.83 2.25
N THR A 106 27.47 14.82 1.40
CA THR A 106 27.39 13.38 1.77
C THR A 106 28.70 13.00 2.49
N PRO A 107 28.89 11.82 3.14
CA PRO A 107 28.00 10.72 3.58
C PRO A 107 28.18 10.44 5.11
N THR A 108 27.40 9.58 5.79
CA THR A 108 27.77 8.18 6.12
C THR A 108 26.70 7.60 7.05
N THR A 109 26.31 6.36 6.79
CA THR A 109 25.45 5.51 7.62
C THR A 109 26.12 5.20 8.97
N PRO A 110 25.50 5.50 10.12
CA PRO A 110 25.78 4.76 11.34
C PRO A 110 24.90 3.50 11.37
N LEU A 111 25.56 2.35 11.40
CA LEU A 111 24.96 1.02 11.56
C LEU A 111 24.16 0.98 12.88
N PRO A 112 22.95 0.39 12.91
CA PRO A 112 22.22 0.24 14.17
C PRO A 112 23.01 -0.65 15.15
N PRO A 113 22.93 -0.37 16.47
CA PRO A 113 23.62 -1.16 17.49
C PRO A 113 23.12 -2.62 17.48
N PRO A 114 23.99 -3.60 17.78
CA PRO A 114 23.62 -5.02 17.76
C PRO A 114 22.52 -5.34 18.78
N LEU A 115 21.57 -6.18 18.39
CA LEU A 115 20.51 -6.70 19.26
C LEU A 115 21.09 -7.64 20.33
N ALA A 116 20.45 -7.61 21.51
CA ALA A 116 20.74 -8.42 22.70
C ALA A 116 20.39 -9.91 22.56
N ALA A 117 20.83 -10.56 21.47
CA ALA A 117 20.69 -12.00 21.27
C ALA A 117 21.95 -12.82 21.61
N GLU A 118 23.05 -12.18 21.98
CA GLU A 118 24.32 -12.85 22.32
C GLU A 118 24.54 -12.94 23.85
N VAL A 119 23.51 -13.30 24.61
CA VAL A 119 23.69 -13.85 25.98
C VAL A 119 23.62 -15.37 25.88
N GLY A 120 24.78 -16.00 25.67
CA GLY A 120 24.94 -17.45 25.61
C GLY A 120 26.39 -17.79 25.95
N GLY A 121 26.60 -18.42 27.11
CA GLY A 121 27.87 -18.42 27.82
C GLY A 121 29.01 -19.24 27.22
N SER A 122 30.23 -18.87 27.60
CA SER A 122 31.36 -19.80 27.69
C SER A 122 32.46 -19.23 28.59
N SER A 123 32.54 -19.82 29.79
CA SER A 123 33.75 -20.47 30.32
C SER A 123 35.02 -19.65 30.62
N SER A 124 35.33 -19.58 31.92
CA SER A 124 36.53 -20.17 32.52
C SER A 124 37.89 -19.44 32.44
N ARG A 125 38.44 -19.17 33.64
CA ARG A 125 39.84 -19.43 34.08
C ARG A 125 40.91 -18.49 33.47
N ARG A 126 41.83 -17.88 34.22
CA ARG A 126 42.62 -18.33 35.37
C ARG A 126 43.21 -17.13 36.12
#